data_AF-A0A494WZU0-F1
#
_entry.id   AF-A0A494WZU0-F1
#
_cell.length_a   1.000
_cell.length_b   1.000
_cell.length_c   1.000
_cell.angle_alpha   90.00
_cell.angle_beta   90.00
_cell.angle_gamma   90.00
#
_symmetry.space_group_name_H-M   'P 1'
#
loop_
_entity.id
_entity.type
_entity.pdbx_description
1 polymer ?
#
loop_
_entity_poly.entity_id
_entity_poly.type
_entity_poly.pdbx_seq_one_letter_code
_entity_poly.pdbx_strand_id
1 'polypeptide(L)'
;MATQALGLIETVGLVAAVEAADAMAKAANVEMVGYELTQGGGMVVVKIRGDVGAVKAAVSAGVAAASRVGKVVSSHVIPRPHQEVEPVINSPATRGAGRVGPGPASGEGSGAGAPDTAGGEEGAPEAAELEPVTENPEPEEKKTNNPGSGNRESRGGRERRRRH
;
A
#
# COMPACT_ATOMS: atom_id res chain seq x y z
N MET A 1 -7.81 -17.64 -26.21
CA MET A 1 -7.10 -16.38 -25.86
C MET A 1 -6.04 -16.70 -24.82
N ALA A 2 -4.82 -16.19 -24.96
CA ALA A 2 -3.80 -16.34 -23.93
C ALA A 2 -4.12 -15.40 -22.76
N THR A 3 -4.12 -15.90 -21.52
CA THR A 3 -4.28 -15.06 -20.33
C THR A 3 -2.95 -14.37 -20.02
N GLN A 4 -2.95 -13.05 -19.90
CA GLN A 4 -1.79 -12.27 -19.48
C GLN A 4 -1.48 -12.54 -18.00
N ALA A 5 -0.21 -12.42 -17.62
CA ALA A 5 0.21 -12.56 -16.23
C ALA A 5 -0.47 -11.51 -15.34
N LEU A 6 -0.70 -11.85 -14.08
CA LEU A 6 -1.32 -10.97 -13.09
C LEU A 6 -0.32 -10.61 -12.00
N GLY A 7 -0.22 -9.32 -11.69
CA GLY A 7 0.52 -8.81 -10.52
C GLY A 7 -0.45 -8.26 -9.48
N LEU A 8 -0.16 -8.53 -8.22
CA LEU A 8 -0.96 -8.14 -7.06
C LEU A 8 -0.07 -7.51 -6.00
N ILE A 9 -0.48 -6.37 -5.44
CA ILE A 9 0.11 -5.80 -4.23
C ILE A 9 -1.03 -5.40 -3.30
N GLU A 10 -1.01 -5.90 -2.07
CA GLU A 10 -1.95 -5.53 -1.02
C GLU A 10 -1.25 -4.65 0.01
N THR A 11 -1.88 -3.53 0.37
CA THR A 11 -1.37 -2.57 1.34
C THR A 11 -2.41 -2.27 2.42
N VAL A 12 -1.95 -1.73 3.55
CA VAL A 12 -2.84 -1.02 4.49
C VAL A 12 -2.87 0.45 4.09
N GLY A 13 -4.06 0.94 3.77
CA GLY A 13 -4.31 2.32 3.37
C GLY A 13 -4.15 2.56 1.87
N LEU A 14 -4.97 3.49 1.36
CA LEU A 14 -5.00 3.85 -0.06
C LEU A 14 -3.74 4.58 -0.52
N VAL A 15 -3.09 5.35 0.35
CA VAL A 15 -1.85 6.09 0.01
C VAL A 15 -0.74 5.13 -0.44
N ALA A 16 -0.51 4.05 0.32
CA ALA A 16 0.49 3.04 -0.04
C ALA A 16 0.10 2.27 -1.32
N ALA A 17 -1.18 2.03 -1.55
CA ALA A 17 -1.66 1.41 -2.79
C ALA A 17 -1.43 2.32 -4.00
N VAL A 18 -1.69 3.62 -3.88
CA VAL A 18 -1.46 4.58 -4.98
C VAL A 18 0.04 4.67 -5.31
N GLU A 19 0.92 4.73 -4.31
CA GLU A 19 2.38 4.69 -4.52
C GLU A 19 2.81 3.38 -5.21
N ALA A 20 2.24 2.23 -4.78
CA ALA A 20 2.50 0.95 -5.43
C ALA A 20 2.10 0.98 -6.91
N ALA A 21 0.90 1.49 -7.21
CA ALA A 21 0.34 1.57 -8.56
C ALA A 21 1.20 2.44 -9.48
N ASP A 22 1.59 3.63 -9.01
CA ASP A 22 2.44 4.56 -9.76
C ASP A 22 3.82 3.95 -10.07
N ALA A 23 4.45 3.35 -9.07
CA ALA A 23 5.74 2.69 -9.25
C ALA A 23 5.65 1.45 -10.17
N MET A 24 4.58 0.66 -10.09
CA MET A 24 4.35 -0.47 -11.00
C MET A 24 4.24 -0.02 -12.45
N ALA A 25 3.41 1.00 -12.73
CA ALA A 25 3.16 1.51 -14.08
C ALA A 25 4.40 2.19 -14.69
N LYS A 26 5.26 2.81 -13.87
CA LYS A 26 6.52 3.43 -14.34
C LYS A 26 7.63 2.42 -14.60
N ALA A 27 7.64 1.27 -13.90
CA ALA A 27 8.75 0.33 -13.94
C ALA A 27 8.75 -0.61 -15.14
N ALA A 28 7.58 -0.89 -15.74
CA ALA A 28 7.48 -1.82 -16.86
C ALA A 28 6.23 -1.55 -17.71
N ASN A 29 6.19 -2.13 -18.91
CA ASN A 29 5.01 -2.09 -19.77
C ASN A 29 3.92 -3.03 -19.23
N VAL A 30 3.07 -2.50 -18.35
CA VAL A 30 1.95 -3.20 -17.70
C VAL A 30 0.67 -2.39 -17.79
N GLU A 31 -0.46 -3.06 -17.82
CA GLU A 31 -1.79 -2.45 -17.81
C GLU A 31 -2.37 -2.47 -16.39
N MET A 32 -2.91 -1.33 -15.96
CA MET A 32 -3.64 -1.24 -14.70
C MET A 32 -5.03 -1.86 -14.84
N VAL A 33 -5.27 -2.96 -14.12
CA VAL A 33 -6.62 -3.52 -13.99
C VAL A 33 -7.46 -2.66 -13.05
N GLY A 34 -6.83 -2.11 -12.02
CA GLY A 34 -7.47 -1.28 -11.01
C GLY A 34 -7.10 -1.72 -9.60
N TYR A 35 -7.90 -1.30 -8.63
CA TYR A 35 -7.73 -1.66 -7.24
C TYR A 35 -9.05 -2.12 -6.61
N GLU A 36 -8.98 -2.90 -5.55
CA GLU A 36 -10.12 -3.31 -4.75
C GLU A 36 -9.91 -2.93 -3.28
N LEU A 37 -10.98 -2.49 -2.63
CA LEU A 37 -11.00 -2.27 -1.18
C LEU A 37 -11.51 -3.55 -0.52
N THR A 38 -10.77 -4.08 0.44
CA THR A 38 -11.24 -5.24 1.21
C THR A 38 -12.25 -4.80 2.28
N GLN A 39 -13.15 -5.69 2.69
CA GLN A 39 -14.07 -5.42 3.78
C GLN A 39 -13.33 -5.45 5.14
N GLY A 40 -12.93 -4.28 5.62
CA GLY A 40 -12.28 -4.09 6.93
C GLY A 40 -10.76 -3.98 6.87
N GLY A 41 -10.16 -3.45 7.94
CA GLY A 41 -8.70 -3.30 8.09
C GLY A 41 -8.05 -2.22 7.23
N GLY A 42 -8.83 -1.48 6.43
CA GLY A 42 -8.32 -0.44 5.54
C GLY A 42 -7.41 -0.98 4.43
N MET A 43 -7.52 -2.27 4.07
CA MET A 43 -6.62 -2.87 3.09
C MET A 43 -7.10 -2.60 1.66
N VAL A 44 -6.12 -2.48 0.77
CA VAL A 44 -6.32 -2.16 -0.63
C VAL A 44 -5.43 -3.08 -1.45
N VAL A 45 -6.00 -3.73 -2.46
CA VAL A 45 -5.28 -4.57 -3.41
C VAL A 45 -5.20 -3.87 -4.75
N VAL A 46 -4.00 -3.66 -5.27
CA VAL A 46 -3.74 -3.15 -6.62
C VAL A 46 -3.43 -4.31 -7.56
N LYS A 47 -3.97 -4.25 -8.78
CA LYS A 47 -3.93 -5.33 -9.77
C LYS A 47 -3.40 -4.81 -11.11
N ILE A 48 -2.45 -5.55 -11.71
CA ILE A 48 -1.87 -5.23 -13.02
C ILE A 48 -1.82 -6.45 -13.95
N ARG A 49 -1.81 -6.22 -15.26
CA ARG A 49 -1.60 -7.26 -16.28
C ARG A 49 -0.39 -6.94 -17.17
N GLY A 50 0.17 -7.98 -17.76
CA GLY A 50 1.21 -7.85 -18.78
C GLY A 50 1.97 -9.15 -19.02
N ASP A 51 3.14 -9.05 -19.63
CA ASP A 51 4.05 -10.18 -19.76
C ASP A 51 4.66 -10.53 -18.40
N VAL A 52 4.98 -11.82 -18.19
CA VAL A 52 5.48 -12.32 -16.90
C VAL A 52 6.71 -11.54 -16.40
N GLY A 53 7.63 -11.20 -17.31
CA GLY A 53 8.83 -10.41 -16.97
C GLY A 53 8.48 -8.99 -16.53
N ALA A 54 7.61 -8.31 -17.29
CA ALA A 54 7.15 -6.96 -16.98
C ALA A 54 6.41 -6.91 -15.64
N VAL A 55 5.51 -7.86 -15.38
CA VAL A 55 4.76 -7.96 -14.12
C VAL A 55 5.68 -8.21 -12.93
N LYS A 56 6.70 -9.08 -13.05
CA LYS A 56 7.69 -9.30 -11.98
C LYS A 56 8.47 -8.03 -11.65
N ALA A 57 8.94 -7.32 -12.68
CA ALA A 57 9.67 -6.07 -12.50
C ALA A 57 8.77 -4.99 -11.84
N ALA A 58 7.54 -4.84 -12.34
CA ALA A 58 6.57 -3.91 -11.79
C ALA A 58 6.27 -4.20 -10.32
N VAL A 59 5.93 -5.45 -9.97
CA VAL A 59 5.61 -5.82 -8.57
C VAL A 59 6.81 -5.56 -7.65
N SER A 60 8.04 -5.90 -8.07
CA SER A 60 9.23 -5.61 -7.27
C SER A 60 9.41 -4.12 -7.00
N ALA A 61 9.20 -3.26 -8.00
CA ALA A 61 9.29 -1.81 -7.83
C ALA A 61 8.17 -1.26 -6.94
N GLY A 62 6.93 -1.71 -7.16
CA GLY A 62 5.76 -1.32 -6.38
C GLY A 62 5.90 -1.65 -4.90
N VAL A 63 6.39 -2.85 -4.56
CA VAL A 63 6.62 -3.25 -3.16
C VAL A 63 7.67 -2.37 -2.51
N ALA A 64 8.79 -2.11 -3.19
CA ALA A 64 9.85 -1.26 -2.67
C ALA A 64 9.37 0.18 -2.42
N ALA A 65 8.55 0.72 -3.33
CA ALA A 65 8.00 2.07 -3.22
C ALA A 65 6.95 2.17 -2.10
N ALA A 66 5.96 1.29 -2.11
CA ALA A 66 4.88 1.27 -1.13
C ALA A 66 5.37 1.04 0.30
N SER A 67 6.43 0.25 0.48
CA SER A 67 7.03 -0.03 1.80
C SER A 67 7.69 1.20 2.43
N ARG A 68 8.00 2.25 1.65
CA ARG A 68 8.54 3.52 2.18
C ARG A 68 7.46 4.45 2.73
N VAL A 69 6.24 4.35 2.17
CA VAL A 69 5.13 5.27 2.48
C VAL A 69 4.08 4.64 3.39
N GLY A 70 4.06 3.32 3.52
CA GLY A 70 3.11 2.60 4.37
C GLY A 70 3.41 1.12 4.47
N LYS A 71 2.38 0.33 4.79
CA LYS A 71 2.52 -1.11 5.04
C LYS A 71 2.08 -1.91 3.83
N VAL A 72 2.99 -2.70 3.27
CA VAL A 72 2.67 -3.79 2.34
C VAL A 72 2.28 -5.03 3.16
N VAL A 73 1.11 -5.59 2.89
CA VAL A 73 0.61 -6.81 3.53
C VAL A 73 1.07 -8.03 2.75
N SER A 74 0.88 -8.01 1.44
CA SER A 74 1.22 -9.11 0.56
C SER A 74 1.57 -8.61 -0.85
N SER A 75 2.32 -9.41 -1.59
CA SER A 75 2.54 -9.22 -3.03
C SER A 75 2.64 -10.56 -3.73
N HIS A 76 2.16 -10.65 -4.97
CA HIS A 76 2.15 -11.91 -5.70
C HIS A 76 2.16 -11.71 -7.21
N VAL A 77 2.72 -12.69 -7.92
CA VAL A 77 2.71 -12.77 -9.38
C VAL A 77 2.18 -14.12 -9.79
N ILE A 78 1.16 -14.12 -10.65
CA ILE A 78 0.59 -15.32 -11.26
C ILE A 78 0.94 -15.28 -12.75
N PRO A 79 1.94 -16.07 -13.21
CA PRO A 79 2.41 -15.99 -14.60
C PRO A 79 1.35 -16.37 -15.65
N ARG A 80 0.43 -17.25 -15.30
CA ARG A 80 -0.63 -17.75 -16.19
C ARG A 80 -1.89 -18.03 -15.38
N PRO A 81 -2.71 -17.00 -15.07
CA PRO A 81 -3.95 -17.22 -14.35
C PRO A 81 -4.89 -18.10 -15.18
N HIS A 82 -5.61 -18.98 -14.50
CA HIS A 82 -6.63 -19.83 -15.12
C HIS A 82 -7.79 -18.96 -15.61
N GLN A 83 -8.38 -19.28 -16.77
CA GLN A 83 -9.43 -18.46 -17.39
C GLN A 83 -10.67 -18.31 -16.48
N GLU A 84 -11.00 -19.33 -15.70
CA GLU A 84 -12.13 -19.30 -14.75
C GLU A 84 -11.94 -18.32 -13.60
N VAL A 85 -10.73 -17.79 -13.38
CA VAL A 85 -10.43 -16.82 -12.32
C VAL A 85 -10.64 -15.37 -12.80
N GLU A 86 -10.83 -15.15 -14.11
CA GLU A 86 -11.05 -13.81 -14.66
C GLU A 86 -12.20 -13.03 -14.01
N PRO A 87 -13.36 -13.63 -13.67
CA PRO A 87 -14.43 -12.93 -12.96
C PRO A 87 -14.05 -12.49 -11.53
N VAL A 88 -13.10 -13.19 -10.90
CA VAL A 88 -12.55 -12.80 -9.59
C VAL A 88 -11.57 -11.64 -9.75
N ILE A 89 -10.76 -11.66 -10.80
CA ILE A 89 -9.75 -10.62 -11.06
C ILE A 89 -10.41 -9.32 -11.54
N ASN A 90 -11.46 -9.41 -12.35
CA ASN A 90 -12.22 -8.27 -12.88
C ASN A 90 -13.61 -8.20 -12.22
N SER A 91 -13.64 -8.22 -10.89
CA SER A 91 -14.89 -8.19 -10.13
C SER A 91 -15.56 -6.81 -10.20
N PRO A 92 -16.88 -6.71 -9.97
CA PRO A 92 -17.57 -5.42 -9.85
C PRO A 92 -17.04 -4.50 -8.73
N ALA A 93 -16.26 -5.02 -7.77
CA ALA A 93 -15.62 -4.24 -6.73
C ALA A 93 -14.34 -3.53 -7.22
N THR A 94 -13.83 -3.90 -8.40
CA THR A 94 -12.65 -3.28 -9.00
C THR A 94 -12.94 -1.82 -9.36
N ARG A 95 -12.13 -0.92 -8.82
CA ARG A 95 -12.19 0.53 -9.06
C ARG A 95 -10.93 1.00 -9.78
N GLY A 96 -11.02 2.16 -10.42
CA GLY A 96 -9.86 2.78 -11.07
C GLY A 96 -9.34 2.01 -12.29
N ALA A 97 -10.12 1.05 -12.83
CA ALA A 97 -9.92 0.49 -14.15
C ALA A 97 -10.14 1.60 -15.18
N GLY A 98 -9.08 2.37 -15.46
CA GLY A 98 -9.12 3.42 -16.45
C GLY A 98 -9.18 2.78 -17.82
N ARG A 99 -10.27 2.99 -18.57
CA ARG A 99 -10.14 3.17 -20.01
C ARG A 99 -9.31 4.44 -20.23
N VAL A 100 -7.99 4.35 -20.02
CA VAL A 100 -7.07 5.22 -20.74
C VAL A 100 -7.14 4.70 -22.17
N GLY A 101 -7.60 5.53 -23.10
CA GLY A 101 -7.68 5.17 -24.52
C GLY A 101 -6.34 4.65 -25.05
N PRO A 102 -6.30 4.06 -26.25
CA PRO A 102 -5.07 3.49 -26.80
C PRO A 102 -3.94 4.54 -26.67
N GLY A 103 -2.89 4.17 -25.92
CA GLY A 103 -1.70 5.00 -25.78
C GLY A 103 -1.17 5.40 -27.15
N PRO A 104 -0.51 6.57 -27.27
CA PRO A 104 -0.18 7.19 -28.54
C PRO A 104 0.51 6.17 -29.44
N ALA A 105 -0.11 5.96 -30.60
CA ALA A 105 0.47 5.20 -31.69
C ALA A 105 1.90 5.70 -31.90
N SER A 106 2.83 4.76 -31.90
CA SER A 106 4.20 4.98 -32.32
C SER A 106 4.22 5.65 -33.69
N GLY A 107 4.54 6.95 -33.68
CA GLY A 107 5.21 7.75 -34.70
C GLY A 107 4.72 7.65 -36.14
N GLU A 108 4.04 8.70 -36.61
CA GLU A 108 4.20 9.27 -37.96
C GLU A 108 4.11 10.81 -37.85
N GLY A 109 5.03 11.51 -38.52
CA GLY A 109 5.33 12.92 -38.26
C GLY A 109 4.63 13.95 -39.15
N SER A 110 5.28 15.12 -39.22
CA SER A 110 4.99 16.32 -40.02
C SER A 110 4.14 17.38 -39.32
N GLY A 111 4.72 18.56 -39.17
CA GLY A 111 4.17 19.66 -38.37
C GLY A 111 3.30 20.64 -39.15
N ALA A 112 2.76 21.62 -38.41
CA ALA A 112 2.44 22.97 -38.85
C ALA A 112 1.87 23.78 -37.67
N GLY A 113 2.44 24.97 -37.42
CA GLY A 113 1.71 26.14 -36.97
C GLY A 113 1.48 26.32 -35.47
N ALA A 114 2.36 27.09 -34.83
CA ALA A 114 1.99 27.85 -33.63
C ALA A 114 0.96 28.93 -33.99
N PRO A 115 0.07 29.28 -33.05
CA PRO A 115 -0.18 30.70 -32.83
C PRO A 115 0.15 31.11 -31.40
N ASP A 116 0.88 32.23 -31.32
CA ASP A 116 0.99 33.09 -30.14
C ASP A 116 -0.40 33.51 -29.68
N THR A 117 -0.70 33.33 -28.38
CA THR A 117 -1.53 34.28 -27.64
C THR A 117 -1.12 34.32 -26.18
N ALA A 118 -0.75 35.52 -25.75
CA ALA A 118 -0.39 35.92 -24.41
C ALA A 118 -1.58 35.92 -23.43
N GLY A 119 -1.26 35.80 -22.14
CA GLY A 119 -2.01 36.46 -21.06
C GLY A 119 -2.56 35.52 -19.99
N GLY A 120 -2.04 35.64 -18.76
CA GLY A 120 -2.72 35.20 -17.55
C GLY A 120 -1.83 34.44 -16.57
N GLU A 121 -1.00 35.15 -15.80
CA GLU A 121 -0.49 34.64 -14.53
C GLU A 121 -1.65 34.56 -13.53
N GLU A 122 -2.19 33.36 -13.31
CA GLU A 122 -3.05 33.10 -12.15
C GLU A 122 -2.19 32.48 -11.05
N GLY A 123 -1.97 33.29 -10.01
CA GLY A 123 -1.12 32.99 -8.87
C GLY A 123 -1.53 31.72 -8.13
N ALA A 124 -0.52 31.00 -7.67
CA ALA A 124 -0.64 29.89 -6.75
C ALA A 124 -1.45 30.29 -5.51
N PRO A 125 -2.42 29.48 -5.05
CA PRO A 125 -2.99 29.69 -3.73
C PRO A 125 -1.92 29.42 -2.67
N GLU A 126 -1.71 30.45 -1.85
CA GLU A 126 -0.86 30.51 -0.67
C GLU A 126 -1.11 29.31 0.25
N ALA A 127 -0.02 28.64 0.63
CA ALA A 127 -0.05 27.51 1.55
C ALA A 127 -0.56 27.97 2.91
N ALA A 128 -1.74 27.50 3.31
CA ALA A 128 -2.22 27.67 4.67
C ALA A 128 -1.27 26.94 5.63
N GLU A 129 -0.61 27.71 6.51
CA GLU A 129 0.18 27.20 7.62
C GLU A 129 -0.70 26.32 8.52
N LEU A 130 -0.40 25.02 8.57
CA LEU A 130 -1.00 24.10 9.51
C LEU A 130 -0.34 24.32 10.88
N GLU A 131 -1.11 24.84 11.83
CA GLU A 131 -0.74 24.93 13.25
C GLU A 131 -0.28 23.55 13.78
N PRO A 132 0.76 23.50 14.63
CA PRO A 132 1.29 22.23 15.13
C PRO A 132 0.27 21.51 16.02
N VAL A 133 -0.02 20.26 15.68
CA VAL A 133 -0.82 19.36 16.51
C VAL A 133 -0.06 19.10 17.80
N THR A 134 -0.56 19.64 18.91
CA THR A 134 -0.06 19.39 20.26
C THR A 134 -0.15 17.91 20.61
N GLU A 135 0.92 17.37 21.20
CA GLU A 135 1.06 15.98 21.66
C GLU A 135 -0.19 15.47 22.40
N ASN A 136 -0.61 14.25 22.03
CA ASN A 136 -1.63 13.51 22.74
C ASN A 136 -1.02 13.00 24.06
N PRO A 137 -1.59 13.28 25.25
CA PRO A 137 -1.01 12.85 26.51
C PRO A 137 -1.02 11.33 26.64
N GLU A 138 0.02 10.78 27.28
CA GLU A 138 0.20 9.36 27.56
C GLU A 138 -1.01 8.75 28.32
N PRO A 139 -1.38 7.48 28.09
CA PRO A 139 -2.50 6.87 28.77
C PRO A 139 -2.19 6.58 30.24
N GLU A 140 -3.00 7.11 31.16
CA GLU A 140 -2.91 6.84 32.60
C GLU A 140 -3.08 5.34 32.94
N GLU A 141 -2.11 4.77 33.65
CA GLU A 141 -2.21 3.43 34.25
C GLU A 141 -3.28 3.40 35.36
N LYS A 142 -4.36 2.65 35.13
CA LYS A 142 -5.32 2.31 36.20
C LYS A 142 -4.63 1.39 37.22
N LYS A 143 -4.22 1.98 38.35
CA LYS A 143 -3.83 1.25 39.57
C LYS A 143 -5.00 0.38 40.04
N THR A 144 -4.87 -0.93 39.92
CA THR A 144 -5.76 -1.89 40.59
C THR A 144 -5.42 -1.89 42.08
N ASN A 145 -6.32 -1.35 42.91
CA ASN A 145 -6.22 -1.46 44.36
C ASN A 145 -6.45 -2.91 44.80
N ASN A 146 -5.40 -3.56 45.31
CA ASN A 146 -5.49 -4.83 46.02
C ASN A 146 -5.24 -4.57 47.52
N PRO A 147 -6.24 -4.68 48.41
CA PRO A 147 -6.04 -4.50 49.85
C PRO A 147 -5.68 -5.84 50.49
N GLY A 148 -4.42 -5.99 50.90
CA GLY A 148 -3.96 -7.23 51.55
C GLY A 148 -2.56 -7.14 52.13
N SER A 149 -2.25 -6.08 52.91
CA SER A 149 -1.04 -6.03 53.72
C SER A 149 -1.29 -6.64 55.11
N GLY A 150 -0.53 -7.68 55.46
CA GLY A 150 -0.41 -8.21 56.81
C GLY A 150 1.01 -8.71 57.05
N ASN A 151 1.86 -7.81 57.55
CA ASN A 151 3.27 -8.01 57.88
C ASN A 151 3.45 -8.71 59.26
N ARG A 152 4.44 -9.59 59.42
CA ARG A 152 5.21 -9.88 60.66
C ARG A 152 6.18 -11.05 60.44
N GLU A 153 7.48 -10.80 60.30
CA GLU A 153 8.50 -10.73 61.37
C GLU A 153 9.16 -12.08 61.75
N SER A 154 10.42 -12.20 61.31
CA SER A 154 11.62 -12.60 62.07
C SER A 154 11.75 -14.00 62.69
N ARG A 155 13.04 -14.41 62.76
CA ARG A 155 13.65 -15.60 63.41
C ARG A 155 13.62 -16.83 62.51
N GLY A 156 14.73 -17.49 62.19
CA GLY A 156 16.11 -17.38 62.66
C GLY A 156 16.74 -18.77 62.57
N GLY A 157 18.00 -18.82 62.11
CA GLY A 157 18.95 -19.86 62.51
C GLY A 157 18.95 -21.18 61.72
N ARG A 158 20.09 -21.39 61.03
CA ARG A 158 20.95 -22.59 61.03
C ARG A 158 20.30 -23.96 60.73
N GLU A 159 20.91 -24.96 60.10
CA GLU A 159 22.14 -25.23 59.34
C GLU A 159 22.13 -26.77 59.21
N ARG A 160 22.74 -27.35 58.16
CA ARG A 160 23.16 -28.77 58.04
C ARG A 160 22.03 -29.78 57.78
N ARG A 161 22.23 -30.92 57.09
CA ARG A 161 23.29 -31.54 56.25
C ARG A 161 22.65 -32.85 55.74
N ARG A 162 22.97 -33.23 54.49
CA ARG A 162 23.23 -34.59 53.98
C ARG A 162 22.29 -35.78 54.31
N ARG A 163 21.90 -36.45 53.21
CA ARG A 163 21.79 -37.91 52.95
C ARG A 163 20.79 -38.73 53.78
N HIS A 164 19.87 -39.41 53.09
CA HIS A 164 19.97 -40.85 52.87
C HIS A 164 19.31 -41.25 51.55
#